data_AF-H9CND7-F1
#
_entry.id   AF-H9CND7-F1
#
_cell.length_a   1.000
_cell.length_b   1.000
_cell.length_c   1.000
_cell.angle_alpha   90.00
_cell.angle_beta   90.00
_cell.angle_gamma   90.00
#
_symmetry.space_group_name_H-M   'P 1'
#
loop_
_entity.id
_entity.type
_entity.pdbx_description
1 polymer ?
#
loop_
_entity_poly.entity_id
_entity_poly.type
_entity_poly.pdbx_seq_one_letter_code
_entity_poly.pdbx_strand_id
1 'polypeptide(L)'
;EYLDVYETNPDYLNIFIIVLENRNLHSPEYLEVALPQFCKAMSKLPVTALARLSKLWSVYGLQHTRRMMETFQQLITFTVVSNEYDSDNLVNDDETVVAATQCLKVVFYASILGGDLNVEHNEEDEEDSESDELTLHELLGEERLYKKGPRVDPLEKELGVRAIDSIRPLIPFEDFINESVNEVVEMDKDFTFFKVNAETKFSFQTCPFIL
;
A
#
# COMPACT_ATOMS: atom_id res chain seq x y z
N GLU A 1 -5.95 -19.86 -7.82
CA GLU A 1 -5.06 -20.68 -8.67
C GLU A 1 -3.89 -19.94 -9.32
N TYR A 2 -3.91 -18.61 -9.52
CA TYR A 2 -2.74 -17.87 -10.09
C TYR A 2 -1.61 -17.55 -9.09
N LEU A 3 -1.84 -17.72 -7.78
CA LEU A 3 -0.92 -17.30 -6.71
C LEU A 3 0.36 -18.15 -6.62
N ASP A 4 0.32 -19.39 -7.09
CA ASP A 4 1.43 -20.37 -6.97
C ASP A 4 2.48 -20.23 -8.11
N VAL A 5 2.14 -19.45 -9.14
CA VAL A 5 2.95 -19.30 -10.35
C VAL A 5 4.25 -18.54 -10.05
N TYR A 6 4.19 -17.54 -9.16
CA TYR A 6 5.38 -16.81 -8.73
C TYR A 6 6.30 -17.67 -7.85
N GLU A 7 5.75 -18.50 -6.96
CA GLU A 7 6.54 -19.42 -6.14
C GLU A 7 7.28 -20.45 -7.00
N THR A 8 6.64 -20.88 -8.09
CA THR A 8 7.21 -21.83 -9.05
C THR A 8 8.22 -21.18 -10.00
N ASN A 9 8.03 -19.91 -10.37
CA ASN A 9 8.93 -19.19 -11.26
C ASN A 9 9.04 -17.69 -10.90
N PRO A 10 10.13 -17.27 -10.23
CA PRO A 10 10.35 -15.87 -9.88
C PRO A 10 10.44 -14.90 -11.06
N ASP A 11 10.76 -15.38 -12.27
CA ASP A 11 10.89 -14.55 -13.47
C ASP A 11 9.55 -13.94 -13.93
N TYR A 12 8.41 -14.37 -13.37
CA TYR A 12 7.11 -13.75 -13.62
C TYR A 12 7.07 -12.26 -13.23
N LEU A 13 7.89 -11.82 -12.27
CA LEU A 13 8.02 -10.40 -11.94
C LEU A 13 8.50 -9.55 -13.11
N ASN A 14 9.22 -10.15 -14.07
CA ASN A 14 9.69 -9.44 -15.26
C ASN A 14 8.53 -8.88 -16.09
N ILE A 15 7.34 -9.50 -16.06
CA ILE A 15 6.17 -8.97 -16.76
C ILE A 15 5.76 -7.61 -16.17
N PHE A 16 5.73 -7.50 -14.84
CA PHE A 16 5.39 -6.25 -14.16
C PHE A 16 6.41 -5.16 -14.45
N ILE A 17 7.70 -5.52 -14.45
CA ILE A 17 8.79 -4.59 -14.79
C ILE A 17 8.66 -4.11 -16.24
N ILE A 18 8.50 -5.03 -17.20
CA ILE A 18 8.40 -4.70 -18.62
C ILE A 18 7.20 -3.79 -18.89
N VAL A 19 6.04 -4.07 -18.29
CA VAL A 19 4.84 -3.24 -18.46
C VAL A 19 5.05 -1.84 -17.89
N LEU A 20 5.63 -1.71 -16.69
CA LEU A 20 5.89 -0.42 -16.05
C LEU A 20 6.99 0.41 -16.72
N GLU A 21 7.80 -0.19 -17.60
CA GLU A 21 8.71 0.57 -18.46
C GLU A 21 8.01 1.26 -19.63
N ASN A 22 6.76 0.92 -19.91
CA ASN A 22 5.99 1.60 -20.96
C ASN A 22 5.67 3.05 -20.54
N ARG A 23 6.33 4.01 -21.21
CA ARG A 23 6.14 5.45 -20.93
C ARG A 23 4.76 5.99 -21.35
N ASN A 24 3.96 5.19 -22.06
CA ASN A 24 2.64 5.57 -22.50
C ASN A 24 1.52 5.08 -21.57
N LEU A 25 1.83 4.54 -20.38
CA LEU A 25 0.79 4.10 -19.43
C LEU A 25 -0.20 5.20 -19.02
N HIS A 26 0.18 6.47 -19.21
CA HIS A 26 -0.67 7.65 -18.99
C HIS A 26 -1.68 7.91 -20.13
N SER A 27 -1.61 7.18 -21.25
CA SER A 27 -2.57 7.38 -22.35
C SER A 27 -3.98 6.96 -21.90
N PRO A 28 -5.04 7.63 -22.36
CA PRO A 28 -6.42 7.33 -21.96
C PRO A 28 -6.78 5.84 -22.13
N GLU A 29 -6.34 5.23 -23.22
CA GLU A 29 -6.63 3.82 -23.53
C GLU A 29 -6.04 2.86 -22.49
N TYR A 30 -4.85 3.16 -21.97
CA TYR A 30 -4.24 2.38 -20.91
C TYR A 30 -4.85 2.72 -19.55
N LEU A 31 -5.08 4.00 -19.25
CA LEU A 31 -5.62 4.48 -17.98
C LEU A 31 -7.02 3.92 -17.68
N GLU A 32 -7.88 3.83 -18.69
CA GLU A 32 -9.27 3.38 -18.53
C GLU A 32 -9.42 1.86 -18.45
N VAL A 33 -8.53 1.10 -19.11
CA VAL A 33 -8.74 -0.34 -19.31
C VAL A 33 -7.58 -1.18 -18.77
N ALA A 34 -6.36 -0.94 -19.24
CA ALA A 34 -5.25 -1.85 -18.98
C ALA A 34 -4.60 -1.65 -17.61
N LEU A 35 -4.35 -0.40 -17.23
CA LEU A 35 -3.68 -0.05 -15.98
C LEU A 35 -4.51 -0.46 -14.75
N PRO A 36 -5.86 -0.32 -14.71
CA PRO A 36 -6.69 -0.88 -13.65
C PRO A 36 -6.49 -2.39 -13.47
N GLN A 37 -6.50 -3.15 -14.57
CA GLN A 37 -6.30 -4.61 -14.52
C GLN A 37 -4.88 -4.97 -14.11
N PHE A 38 -3.90 -4.19 -14.54
CA PHE A 38 -2.52 -4.34 -14.12
C PHE A 38 -2.36 -4.12 -12.60
N CYS A 39 -2.94 -3.05 -12.04
CA CYS A 39 -2.95 -2.80 -10.60
C CYS A 39 -3.61 -3.95 -9.84
N LYS A 40 -4.76 -4.45 -10.31
CA LYS A 40 -5.45 -5.61 -9.72
C LYS A 40 -4.59 -6.87 -9.73
N ALA A 41 -3.84 -7.11 -10.81
CA ALA A 41 -2.92 -8.25 -10.86
C ALA A 41 -1.73 -8.07 -9.90
N MET A 42 -1.15 -6.87 -9.86
CA MET A 42 -0.01 -6.54 -9.01
C MET A 42 -0.38 -6.60 -7.53
N SER A 43 -1.57 -6.13 -7.13
CA SER A 43 -2.02 -6.16 -5.73
C SER A 43 -2.31 -7.56 -5.18
N LYS A 44 -2.39 -8.56 -6.06
CA LYS A 44 -2.53 -9.98 -5.69
C LYS A 44 -1.19 -10.72 -5.61
N LEU A 45 -0.07 -10.05 -5.89
CA LEU A 45 1.25 -10.65 -5.74
C LEU A 45 1.55 -10.97 -4.27
N PRO A 46 2.30 -12.05 -3.97
CA PRO A 46 2.79 -12.32 -2.63
C PRO A 46 3.63 -11.14 -2.10
N VAL A 47 3.59 -10.92 -0.78
CA VAL A 47 4.32 -9.83 -0.13
C VAL A 47 5.82 -9.86 -0.45
N THR A 48 6.40 -11.06 -0.53
CA THR A 48 7.81 -11.27 -0.92
C THR A 48 8.12 -10.75 -2.34
N ALA A 49 7.15 -10.84 -3.26
CA ALA A 49 7.27 -10.34 -4.63
C ALA A 49 7.17 -8.81 -4.67
N LEU A 50 6.22 -8.24 -3.93
CA LEU A 50 6.08 -6.78 -3.77
C LEU A 50 7.34 -6.17 -3.15
N ALA A 51 7.89 -6.81 -2.11
CA ALA A 51 9.14 -6.41 -1.49
C ALA A 51 10.32 -6.42 -2.46
N ARG A 52 10.40 -7.42 -3.35
CA ARG A 52 11.41 -7.44 -4.43
C ARG A 52 11.23 -6.31 -5.43
N LEU A 53 9.99 -5.97 -5.80
CA LEU A 53 9.71 -4.82 -6.67
C LEU A 53 10.15 -3.51 -6.01
N SER A 54 9.81 -3.29 -4.72
CA SER A 54 10.26 -2.10 -3.98
C SER A 54 11.79 -1.99 -3.94
N LYS A 55 12.50 -3.08 -3.64
CA LYS A 55 13.97 -3.12 -3.62
C LYS A 55 14.59 -2.91 -5.00
N LEU A 56 13.95 -3.39 -6.07
CA LEU A 56 14.42 -3.16 -7.43
C LEU A 56 14.29 -1.69 -7.83
N TRP A 57 13.11 -1.13 -7.58
CA TRP A 57 12.80 0.25 -7.96
C TRP A 57 13.58 1.29 -7.19
N SER A 58 13.98 1.00 -5.94
CA SER A 58 14.86 1.90 -5.18
C SER A 58 16.23 2.10 -5.85
N VAL A 59 16.71 1.13 -6.64
CA VAL A 59 18.00 1.20 -7.34
C VAL A 59 17.92 2.01 -8.65
N TYR A 60 16.74 2.17 -9.24
CA TYR A 60 16.56 2.91 -10.49
C TYR A 60 16.56 4.43 -10.32
N GLY A 61 16.49 4.91 -9.07
CA GLY A 61 16.67 6.31 -8.71
C GLY A 61 15.43 7.19 -8.92
N LEU A 62 15.56 8.45 -8.50
CA LEU A 62 14.44 9.40 -8.34
C LEU A 62 13.51 9.53 -9.55
N GLN A 63 14.06 9.68 -10.75
CA GLN A 63 13.25 9.94 -11.95
C GLN A 63 12.35 8.76 -12.31
N HIS A 64 12.86 7.54 -12.14
CA HIS A 64 12.10 6.33 -12.41
C HIS A 64 11.01 6.13 -11.35
N THR A 65 11.36 6.25 -10.06
CA THR A 65 10.42 6.12 -8.94
C THR A 65 9.31 7.16 -9.01
N ARG A 66 9.64 8.42 -9.34
CA ARG A 66 8.67 9.50 -9.50
C ARG A 66 7.67 9.21 -10.62
N ARG A 67 8.14 8.74 -11.78
CA ARG A 67 7.25 8.36 -12.89
C ARG A 67 6.25 7.28 -12.47
N MET A 68 6.68 6.27 -11.73
CA MET A 68 5.78 5.22 -11.24
C MET A 68 4.76 5.76 -10.24
N MET A 69 5.21 6.61 -9.31
CA MET A 69 4.31 7.30 -8.38
C MET A 69 3.26 8.11 -9.15
N GLU A 70 3.67 8.95 -10.10
CA GLU A 70 2.77 9.76 -10.94
C GLU A 70 1.77 8.89 -11.71
N THR A 71 2.18 7.72 -12.21
CA THR A 71 1.31 6.79 -12.94
C THR A 71 0.17 6.28 -12.06
N PHE A 72 0.47 5.82 -10.84
CA PHE A 72 -0.56 5.31 -9.94
C PHE A 72 -1.41 6.44 -9.35
N GLN A 73 -0.80 7.59 -9.01
CA GLN A 73 -1.51 8.79 -8.56
C GLN A 73 -2.52 9.26 -9.61
N GLN A 74 -2.12 9.33 -10.88
CA GLN A 74 -3.01 9.74 -11.95
C GLN A 74 -4.20 8.78 -12.11
N LEU A 75 -3.97 7.47 -12.03
CA LEU A 75 -5.07 6.50 -12.09
C LEU A 75 -6.04 6.68 -10.92
N ILE A 76 -5.53 6.87 -9.70
CA ILE A 76 -6.35 7.10 -8.51
C ILE A 76 -7.17 8.37 -8.69
N THR A 77 -6.54 9.51 -8.98
CA THR A 77 -7.22 10.79 -9.18
C THR A 77 -8.24 10.73 -10.31
N PHE A 78 -7.89 10.12 -11.45
CA PHE A 78 -8.82 9.98 -12.57
C PHE A 78 -10.05 9.17 -12.18
N THR A 79 -9.86 8.03 -11.51
CA THR A 79 -10.96 7.16 -11.08
C THR A 79 -11.84 7.87 -10.06
N VAL A 80 -11.23 8.55 -9.09
CA VAL A 80 -11.96 9.25 -8.04
C VAL A 80 -12.80 10.41 -8.61
N VAL A 81 -12.21 11.23 -9.48
CA VAL A 81 -12.90 12.39 -10.07
C VAL A 81 -13.97 11.98 -11.10
N SER A 82 -13.85 10.79 -11.69
CA SER A 82 -14.81 10.29 -12.68
C SER A 82 -16.01 9.57 -12.07
N ASN A 83 -16.00 9.32 -10.77
CA ASN A 83 -17.05 8.62 -10.05
C ASN A 83 -17.68 9.52 -8.97
N GLU A 84 -18.90 9.17 -8.56
CA GLU A 84 -19.58 9.81 -7.43
C GLU A 84 -19.48 8.88 -6.21
N TYR A 85 -18.91 9.37 -5.12
CA TYR A 85 -18.84 8.66 -3.85
C TYR A 85 -19.75 9.34 -2.82
N ASP A 86 -20.45 8.52 -2.05
CA ASP A 86 -21.37 8.96 -1.02
C ASP A 86 -21.44 7.91 0.10
N SER A 87 -22.40 8.06 1.01
CA SER A 87 -22.55 7.17 2.15
C SER A 87 -22.84 5.71 1.78
N ASP A 88 -23.40 5.46 0.60
CA ASP A 88 -23.76 4.13 0.11
C ASP A 88 -22.74 3.58 -0.91
N ASN A 89 -21.99 4.46 -1.58
CA ASN A 89 -20.91 4.13 -2.51
C ASN A 89 -19.56 4.70 -2.03
N LEU A 90 -18.87 3.93 -1.19
CA LEU A 90 -17.61 4.36 -0.58
C LEU A 90 -16.41 4.12 -1.52
N VAL A 91 -15.45 5.05 -1.51
CA VAL A 91 -14.19 4.91 -2.25
C VAL A 91 -13.38 3.67 -1.81
N ASN A 92 -13.56 3.22 -0.56
CA ASN A 92 -12.99 1.98 -0.03
C ASN A 92 -13.41 0.71 -0.78
N ASP A 93 -14.56 0.76 -1.47
CA ASP A 93 -15.12 -0.36 -2.23
C ASP A 93 -14.78 -0.28 -3.73
N ASP A 94 -14.12 0.79 -4.19
CA ASP A 94 -13.63 0.92 -5.56
C ASP A 94 -12.35 0.10 -5.75
N GLU A 95 -12.50 -1.07 -6.38
CA GLU A 95 -11.38 -2.00 -6.61
C GLU A 95 -10.21 -1.38 -7.37
N THR A 96 -10.45 -0.40 -8.25
CA THR A 96 -9.39 0.24 -9.03
C THR A 96 -8.58 1.18 -8.14
N VAL A 97 -9.26 2.02 -7.34
CA VAL A 97 -8.61 2.92 -6.39
C VAL A 97 -7.83 2.12 -5.33
N VAL A 98 -8.45 1.08 -4.77
CA VAL A 98 -7.80 0.20 -3.79
C VAL A 98 -6.56 -0.47 -4.37
N ALA A 99 -6.67 -1.11 -5.55
CA ALA A 99 -5.54 -1.80 -6.16
C ALA A 99 -4.41 -0.84 -6.53
N ALA A 100 -4.73 0.34 -7.06
CA ALA A 100 -3.74 1.36 -7.40
C ALA A 100 -3.06 1.92 -6.14
N THR A 101 -3.79 2.13 -5.04
CA THR A 101 -3.23 2.54 -3.74
C THR A 101 -2.25 1.49 -3.19
N GLN A 102 -2.59 0.21 -3.31
CA GLN A 102 -1.70 -0.90 -2.93
C GLN A 102 -0.45 -0.96 -3.81
N CYS A 103 -0.54 -0.64 -5.10
CA CYS A 103 0.63 -0.53 -5.97
C CYS A 103 1.50 0.69 -5.62
N LEU A 104 0.86 1.84 -5.32
CA LEU A 104 1.54 3.05 -4.90
C LEU A 104 2.32 2.84 -3.59
N LYS A 105 1.81 2.01 -2.68
CA LYS A 105 2.52 1.59 -1.46
C LYS A 105 3.88 0.93 -1.74
N VAL A 106 3.97 0.11 -2.80
CA VAL A 106 5.24 -0.50 -3.24
C VAL A 106 6.23 0.59 -3.67
N VAL A 107 5.74 1.63 -4.36
CA VAL A 107 6.54 2.79 -4.79
C VAL A 107 6.95 3.65 -3.60
N PHE A 108 6.06 3.83 -2.62
CA PHE A 108 6.34 4.54 -1.37
C PHE A 108 7.52 3.89 -0.62
N TYR A 109 7.50 2.58 -0.42
CA TYR A 109 8.63 1.88 0.18
C TYR A 109 9.88 1.88 -0.71
N ALA A 110 9.74 1.87 -2.04
CA ALA A 110 10.90 2.06 -2.93
C ALA A 110 11.55 3.44 -2.76
N SER A 111 10.73 4.48 -2.53
CA SER A 111 11.20 5.85 -2.24
C SER A 111 11.97 5.93 -0.93
N ILE A 112 11.46 5.27 0.12
CA ILE A 112 12.12 5.14 1.43
C ILE A 112 13.47 4.41 1.27
N LEU A 113 13.46 3.23 0.64
CA LEU A 113 14.65 2.39 0.46
C LEU A 113 15.74 3.05 -0.40
N GLY A 114 15.35 3.93 -1.33
CA GLY A 114 16.30 4.64 -2.17
C GLY A 114 16.83 5.93 -1.55
N GLY A 115 16.29 6.34 -0.40
CA GLY A 115 16.68 7.53 0.34
C GLY A 115 17.69 7.25 1.46
N ASP A 116 17.81 8.21 2.38
CA ASP A 116 18.63 8.08 3.58
C ASP A 116 17.81 7.47 4.73
N LEU A 117 18.30 6.37 5.31
CA LEU A 117 17.65 5.60 6.38
C LEU A 117 18.45 5.63 7.68
N ASN A 118 17.74 5.56 8.81
CA ASN A 118 18.30 5.27 10.12
C ASN A 118 17.50 4.14 10.79
N VAL A 119 18.05 2.92 10.70
CA VAL A 119 17.44 1.69 11.22
C VAL A 119 18.09 1.28 12.56
N GLU A 120 19.11 2.00 13.03
CA GLU A 120 19.92 1.63 14.20
C GLU A 120 19.12 1.64 15.52
N HIS A 121 17.94 2.27 15.54
CA HIS A 121 17.06 2.33 16.71
C HIS A 121 16.07 1.16 16.81
N ASN A 122 15.98 0.30 15.80
CA ASN A 122 14.93 -0.72 15.74
C ASN A 122 15.18 -1.93 16.67
N GLU A 123 16.43 -2.11 17.14
CA GLU A 123 16.80 -3.25 18.01
C GLU A 123 16.21 -3.16 19.43
N GLU A 124 15.81 -1.95 19.88
CA GLU A 124 15.23 -1.74 21.22
C GLU A 124 13.72 -1.99 21.28
N ASP A 125 13.03 -2.02 20.12
CA ASP A 125 11.56 -2.16 20.02
C ASP A 125 11.09 -3.63 19.86
N GLU A 126 11.99 -4.60 19.65
CA GLU A 126 11.62 -6.01 19.44
C GLU A 126 11.08 -6.71 20.70
N GLU A 127 11.32 -6.15 21.90
CA GLU A 127 10.86 -6.69 23.19
C GLU A 127 9.34 -6.50 23.44
N ASP A 128 8.65 -5.67 22.66
CA ASP A 128 7.19 -5.48 22.75
C ASP A 128 6.39 -6.44 21.84
N SER A 129 7.03 -7.52 21.39
CA SER A 129 6.33 -8.65 20.74
C SER A 129 5.38 -9.33 21.72
N GLU A 130 4.15 -8.80 21.79
CA GLU A 130 2.95 -9.34 22.41
C GLU A 130 3.20 -10.23 23.64
N SER A 131 3.18 -9.62 24.82
CA SER A 131 2.74 -10.40 25.98
C SER A 131 1.32 -10.89 25.67
N ASP A 132 1.17 -12.21 25.51
CA ASP A 132 -0.08 -12.97 25.55
C ASP A 132 -0.80 -12.83 26.91
N GLU A 133 -0.63 -11.71 27.62
CA GLU A 133 -1.37 -11.40 28.83
C GLU A 133 -2.77 -10.95 28.45
N LEU A 134 -3.71 -11.88 28.69
CA LEU A 134 -5.13 -11.63 28.61
C LEU A 134 -5.48 -10.43 29.49
N THR A 135 -6.16 -9.44 28.94
CA THR A 135 -6.65 -8.32 29.76
C THR A 135 -7.71 -8.82 30.75
N LEU A 136 -7.91 -8.13 31.87
CA LEU A 136 -8.94 -8.50 32.86
C LEU A 136 -10.33 -8.67 32.22
N HIS A 137 -10.64 -7.92 31.17
CA HIS A 137 -11.90 -7.98 30.41
C HIS A 137 -12.02 -9.30 29.61
N GLU A 138 -10.92 -9.85 29.13
CA GLU A 138 -10.89 -11.14 28.41
C GLU A 138 -11.02 -12.32 29.37
N LEU A 139 -10.47 -12.18 30.59
CA LEU A 139 -10.69 -13.14 31.67
C LEU A 139 -12.15 -13.15 32.16
N LEU A 140 -12.89 -12.05 31.93
CA LEU A 140 -14.31 -11.90 32.26
C LEU A 140 -15.26 -12.35 31.14
N GLY A 141 -14.73 -12.81 30.00
CA GLY A 141 -15.52 -13.38 28.90
C GLY A 141 -16.26 -12.35 28.04
N GLU A 142 -15.86 -11.08 28.08
CA GLU A 142 -16.40 -10.06 27.18
C GLU A 142 -15.87 -10.24 25.75
N GLU A 143 -16.77 -10.18 24.77
CA GLU A 143 -16.43 -10.33 23.35
C GLU A 143 -15.58 -9.13 22.91
N ARG A 144 -14.37 -9.38 22.39
CA ARG A 144 -13.42 -8.33 22.02
C ARG A 144 -13.98 -7.47 20.88
N LEU A 145 -14.34 -6.21 21.17
CA LEU A 145 -14.77 -5.26 20.13
C LEU A 145 -13.63 -4.80 19.21
N TYR A 146 -12.36 -4.92 19.64
CA TYR A 146 -11.19 -4.43 18.92
C TYR A 146 -10.01 -5.42 19.05
N LYS A 147 -9.30 -5.70 17.94
CA LYS A 147 -8.05 -6.49 17.97
C LYS A 147 -6.92 -5.64 18.59
N LYS A 148 -6.11 -6.24 19.47
CA LYS A 148 -4.92 -5.64 20.11
C LYS A 148 -3.79 -5.45 19.06
N GLY A 149 -2.96 -4.43 19.30
CA GLY A 149 -1.71 -4.17 18.58
C GLY A 149 -1.81 -3.18 17.41
N PRO A 150 -0.80 -2.30 17.21
CA PRO A 150 -0.60 -1.65 15.92
C PRO A 150 -0.47 -2.74 14.86
N ARG A 151 -1.28 -2.70 13.80
CA ARG A 151 -1.10 -3.64 12.70
C ARG A 151 0.24 -3.37 12.04
N VAL A 152 1.21 -4.25 12.28
CA VAL A 152 2.47 -4.24 11.56
C VAL A 152 2.16 -4.53 10.10
N ASP A 153 2.53 -3.60 9.24
CA ASP A 153 2.35 -3.71 7.81
C ASP A 153 3.17 -4.89 7.26
N PRO A 154 2.55 -5.85 6.54
CA PRO A 154 3.27 -7.01 6.03
C PRO A 154 4.45 -6.65 5.12
N LEU A 155 4.30 -5.58 4.32
CA LEU A 155 5.37 -5.15 3.41
C LEU A 155 6.51 -4.49 4.19
N GLU A 156 6.18 -3.70 5.21
CA GLU A 156 7.15 -3.11 6.13
C GLU A 156 8.00 -4.18 6.81
N LYS A 157 7.33 -5.21 7.36
CA LYS A 157 7.98 -6.35 8.00
C LYS A 157 8.89 -7.12 7.04
N GLU A 158 8.43 -7.39 5.82
CA GLU A 158 9.22 -8.10 4.81
C GLU A 158 10.43 -7.29 4.32
N LEU A 159 10.32 -5.96 4.30
CA LEU A 159 11.41 -5.06 3.93
C LEU A 159 12.39 -4.79 5.07
N GLY A 160 11.95 -4.94 6.33
CA GLY A 160 12.73 -4.62 7.52
C GLY A 160 12.99 -3.12 7.69
N VAL A 161 12.10 -2.27 7.16
CA VAL A 161 12.20 -0.81 7.27
C VAL A 161 10.83 -0.23 7.55
N ARG A 162 10.72 0.69 8.51
CA ARG A 162 9.51 1.43 8.83
C ARG A 162 9.52 2.79 8.14
N ALA A 163 8.33 3.37 7.92
CA ALA A 163 8.27 4.74 7.36
C ALA A 163 9.01 5.77 8.23
N ILE A 164 9.00 5.58 9.56
CA ILE A 164 9.71 6.43 10.53
C ILE A 164 11.24 6.29 10.49
N ASP A 165 11.76 5.23 9.87
CA ASP A 165 13.21 5.02 9.73
C ASP A 165 13.80 5.92 8.63
N SER A 166 12.95 6.58 7.83
CA SER A 166 13.35 7.46 6.73
C SER A 166 13.78 8.84 7.24
N ILE A 167 15.07 9.16 7.09
CA ILE A 167 15.58 10.52 7.31
C ILE A 167 15.24 11.41 6.12
N ARG A 168 15.44 10.89 4.90
CA ARG A 168 15.22 11.62 3.66
C ARG A 168 14.81 10.66 2.55
N PRO A 169 13.50 10.52 2.24
CA PRO A 169 13.06 9.66 1.15
C PRO A 169 13.48 10.26 -0.20
N LEU A 170 13.53 9.43 -1.26
CA LEU A 170 13.78 9.92 -2.63
C LEU A 170 12.75 10.98 -3.06
N ILE A 171 11.49 10.68 -2.77
CA ILE A 171 10.33 11.52 -3.05
C ILE A 171 9.77 11.98 -1.69
N PRO A 172 9.57 13.30 -1.48
CA PRO A 172 8.91 13.83 -0.28
C PRO A 172 7.59 13.12 -0.01
N PHE A 173 7.25 12.89 1.26
CA PHE A 173 6.01 12.20 1.61
C PHE A 173 4.77 12.99 1.20
N GLU A 174 4.87 14.30 1.16
CA GLU A 174 3.81 15.22 0.73
C GLU A 174 3.43 15.00 -0.75
N ASP A 175 4.37 14.55 -1.60
CA ASP A 175 4.10 14.25 -3.01
C ASP A 175 3.23 12.98 -3.16
N PHE A 176 3.08 12.17 -2.11
CA PHE A 176 2.22 10.99 -2.11
C PHE A 176 0.77 11.27 -1.67
N ILE A 177 0.49 12.44 -1.09
CA ILE A 177 -0.86 12.81 -0.67
C ILE A 177 -1.75 12.94 -1.91
N ASN A 178 -2.91 12.29 -1.90
CA ASN A 178 -3.91 12.42 -2.94
C ASN A 178 -5.13 13.20 -2.41
N GLU A 179 -5.19 14.49 -2.74
CA GLU A 179 -6.27 15.38 -2.28
C GLU A 179 -7.67 14.89 -2.72
N SER A 180 -7.78 14.30 -3.92
CA SER A 180 -9.06 13.78 -4.39
C SER A 180 -9.57 12.63 -3.52
N VAL A 181 -8.68 11.76 -3.02
CA VAL A 181 -9.04 10.73 -2.04
C VAL A 181 -9.46 11.38 -0.73
N ASN A 182 -8.72 12.37 -0.24
CA ASN A 182 -9.05 13.09 1.01
C ASN A 182 -10.44 13.74 1.00
N GLU A 183 -10.89 14.20 -0.17
CA GLU A 183 -12.22 14.81 -0.32
C GLU A 183 -13.38 13.80 -0.21
N VAL A 184 -13.14 12.52 -0.51
CA VAL A 184 -14.20 11.50 -0.63
C VAL A 184 -14.15 10.39 0.43
N VAL A 185 -13.05 10.26 1.18
CA VAL A 185 -12.93 9.26 2.25
C VAL A 185 -13.80 9.65 3.45
N GLU A 186 -14.74 8.77 3.80
CA GLU A 186 -15.50 8.89 5.05
C GLU A 186 -14.70 8.32 6.24
N MET A 187 -14.01 9.21 6.96
CA MET A 187 -13.03 8.85 7.98
C MET A 187 -13.57 7.99 9.14
N ASP A 188 -14.84 8.17 9.51
CA ASP A 188 -15.52 7.37 10.54
C ASP A 188 -15.74 5.92 10.08
N LYS A 189 -16.14 5.73 8.82
CA LYS A 189 -16.26 4.40 8.20
C LYS A 189 -14.90 3.77 7.93
N ASP A 190 -13.93 4.54 7.45
CA ASP A 190 -12.56 4.05 7.21
C ASP A 190 -11.92 3.54 8.51
N PHE A 191 -12.09 4.29 9.61
CA PHE A 191 -11.64 3.86 10.94
C PHE A 191 -12.33 2.56 11.40
N THR A 192 -13.63 2.41 11.12
CA THR A 192 -14.36 1.17 11.42
C THR A 192 -13.82 -0.01 10.61
N PHE A 193 -13.52 0.20 9.32
CA PHE A 193 -12.87 -0.81 8.49
C PHE A 193 -11.48 -1.16 9.01
N PHE A 194 -10.69 -0.17 9.42
CA PHE A 194 -9.40 -0.38 10.03
C PHE A 194 -9.50 -1.20 11.33
N LYS A 195 -10.41 -0.87 12.24
CA LYS A 195 -10.44 -1.51 13.57
C LYS A 195 -11.21 -2.83 13.63
N VAL A 196 -12.32 -2.94 12.88
CA VAL A 196 -13.28 -4.04 13.03
C VAL A 196 -13.29 -4.97 11.81
N ASN A 197 -13.28 -4.43 10.59
CA ASN A 197 -13.56 -5.21 9.36
C ASN A 197 -12.33 -5.48 8.47
N ALA A 198 -11.11 -5.26 8.95
CA ALA A 198 -9.92 -5.21 8.10
C ALA A 198 -9.54 -6.49 7.35
N GLU A 199 -10.12 -7.65 7.69
CA GLU A 199 -9.94 -8.88 6.89
C GLU A 199 -10.78 -8.88 5.62
N THR A 200 -11.82 -8.05 5.56
CA THR A 200 -12.85 -8.07 4.51
C THR A 200 -13.00 -6.75 3.76
N LYS A 201 -12.63 -5.63 4.39
CA LYS A 201 -12.75 -4.29 3.85
C LYS A 201 -11.40 -3.58 3.86
N PHE A 202 -11.10 -2.87 2.77
CA PHE A 202 -9.91 -2.04 2.68
C PHE A 202 -10.11 -0.76 3.50
N SER A 203 -9.02 -0.29 4.13
CA SER A 203 -8.98 1.00 4.82
C SER A 203 -7.74 1.77 4.38
N PHE A 204 -7.92 3.06 4.09
CA PHE A 204 -6.83 3.97 3.75
C PHE A 204 -5.90 4.23 4.94
N GLN A 205 -6.35 4.01 6.19
CA GLN A 205 -5.45 3.99 7.36
C GLN A 205 -4.38 2.89 7.31
N THR A 206 -4.51 1.88 6.45
CA THR A 206 -3.42 0.91 6.17
C THR A 206 -2.35 1.44 5.21
N CYS A 207 -2.60 2.60 4.62
CA CYS A 207 -1.77 3.30 3.64
C CYS A 207 -1.77 4.81 3.94
N PRO A 208 -1.42 5.26 5.15
CA PRO A 208 -1.63 6.65 5.59
C PRO A 208 -0.83 7.68 4.77
N PHE A 209 0.18 7.24 4.00
CA PHE A 209 0.98 8.10 3.12
C PHE A 209 0.18 8.77 1.99
N ILE A 210 -1.03 8.26 1.68
CA ILE A 210 -1.89 8.82 0.63
C ILE A 210 -2.84 9.89 1.17
N LEU A 211 -2.95 10.02 2.49
CA LEU A 211 -3.85 10.94 3.19
C LEU A 211 -3.14 12.20 3.67
#